data_AF-E8ZHP4-F1
#
_entry.id   AF-E8ZHP4-F1
#
_cell.length_a   1.000
_cell.length_b   1.000
_cell.length_c   1.000
_cell.angle_alpha   90.00
_cell.angle_beta   90.00
_cell.angle_gamma   90.00
#
_symmetry.space_group_name_H-M   'P 1'
#
loop_
_entity.id
_entity.type
_entity.pdbx_description
1 polymer ?
#
loop_
_entity_poly.entity_id
_entity_poly.type
_entity_poly.pdbx_seq_one_letter_code
_entity_poly.pdbx_strand_id
1 'polypeptide(L)'
;MPVGNKLLTFNPITHPKISLLLAATGGAVINGVYYTLSQDYFLPITGNFYVPESLVKVNADFHNNTEKNNLFNTRFDESKLKNLNTSGAEKALKKIKDYTFKITTPCGSGTAWVLDYAIPTGNAKYPTKWYIATNAHVISSYRFLSNEYEQVLPVSLADTQYRRNYYGKFFHWGIFNSSSCELSQRYGFSEMHLYKEASEEGIVYYKQFKNPKLFYAPINFLGSRYAEDGRAWRYDNYYKDFAVLEIDIDSEENAKKLTDDFYGKYDPEKEKALNIFDKELMFKEDSSFGENYYIAGYPVKEGKEDLRISTNWDSSSTRGAHLISGGSKYHSLSIQNKWGEPIAGHIDVRKIDWNFQNTATTWNGKPHYDWGYNYLLDNTKMGGGASGSLVSDEQGNILGLYRMRDVNDKWGFVEPLRSEGMYINSRIVVPKYDLIKGAVGQVSSYKQQLEKFHPNMETFLSRRGWN
;
A
#
# COMPACT_ATOMS: atom_id res chain seq x y z
N MET A 1 27.65 -3.86 14.42
CA MET A 1 27.86 -4.88 13.37
C MET A 1 27.31 -4.32 12.07
N PRO A 2 28.04 -4.42 10.94
CA PRO A 2 27.52 -3.93 9.66
C PRO A 2 26.31 -4.80 9.29
N VAL A 3 25.15 -4.17 9.12
CA VAL A 3 23.95 -4.79 8.57
C VAL A 3 24.32 -5.14 7.13
N GLY A 4 24.76 -6.38 6.89
CA GLY A 4 25.11 -6.84 5.56
C GLY A 4 23.94 -6.61 4.60
N ASN A 5 24.25 -6.26 3.34
CA ASN A 5 23.31 -6.11 2.23
C ASN A 5 22.49 -7.41 2.05
N LYS A 6 21.46 -7.60 2.87
CA LYS A 6 20.50 -8.68 2.76
C LYS A 6 19.38 -8.15 1.88
N LEU A 7 19.15 -8.82 0.75
CA LEU A 7 18.21 -8.41 -0.31
C LEU A 7 16.77 -8.33 0.22
N LEU A 8 16.38 -7.17 0.75
CA LEU A 8 14.98 -6.75 0.71
C LEU A 8 14.63 -6.58 -0.76
N THR A 9 13.64 -7.31 -1.24
CA THR A 9 13.23 -7.21 -2.63
C THR A 9 11.85 -6.60 -2.69
N PHE A 10 11.81 -5.33 -3.10
CA PHE A 10 10.69 -4.82 -3.87
C PHE A 10 10.96 -5.25 -5.31
N ASN A 11 10.28 -6.29 -5.79
CA ASN A 11 10.50 -6.80 -7.15
C ASN A 11 9.27 -6.40 -7.99
N PRO A 12 9.15 -5.14 -8.45
CA PRO A 12 8.35 -4.91 -9.64
C PRO A 12 9.07 -5.71 -10.71
N ILE A 13 8.40 -6.70 -11.29
CA ILE A 13 9.05 -7.54 -12.30
C ILE A 13 9.44 -6.64 -13.47
N THR A 14 10.70 -6.23 -13.50
CA THR A 14 11.39 -5.95 -14.74
C THR A 14 11.61 -7.31 -15.37
N HIS A 15 10.92 -7.57 -16.49
CA HIS A 15 11.05 -8.83 -17.21
C HIS A 15 12.52 -9.24 -17.38
N PRO A 16 12.85 -10.53 -17.26
CA PRO A 16 14.22 -11.00 -17.19
C PRO A 16 14.85 -10.97 -18.59
N LYS A 17 15.41 -9.82 -18.96
CA LYS A 17 16.44 -9.62 -20.02
C LYS A 17 16.94 -8.17 -20.07
N ILE A 18 17.08 -7.51 -18.91
CA ILE A 18 17.89 -6.29 -18.83
C ILE A 18 19.34 -6.74 -18.64
N SER A 19 19.99 -7.09 -19.75
CA SER A 19 21.45 -7.09 -19.78
C SER A 19 21.90 -5.64 -19.61
N LEU A 20 22.73 -5.39 -18.60
CA LEU A 20 23.56 -4.20 -18.51
C LEU A 20 24.25 -3.98 -19.87
N LEU A 21 23.87 -2.92 -20.57
CA LEU A 21 24.68 -2.33 -21.63
C LEU A 21 24.66 -0.81 -21.41
N LEU A 22 25.54 -0.41 -20.49
CA LEU A 22 26.23 0.86 -20.53
C LEU A 22 27.02 0.93 -21.86
N ALA A 23 26.53 1.70 -22.83
CA ALA A 23 27.29 2.46 -23.83
C ALA A 23 26.30 2.99 -24.89
N ALA A 24 25.90 4.26 -24.80
CA ALA A 24 26.39 5.37 -25.64
C ALA A 24 25.55 5.48 -26.94
N THR A 25 24.89 6.59 -27.30
CA THR A 25 25.19 8.02 -27.14
C THR A 25 23.91 8.87 -27.30
N GLY A 26 23.82 10.01 -26.59
CA GLY A 26 23.10 11.19 -27.10
C GLY A 26 21.95 11.77 -26.25
N GLY A 27 21.11 10.98 -25.57
CA GLY A 27 19.86 11.51 -24.98
C GLY A 27 19.78 11.54 -23.45
N ALA A 28 20.45 10.61 -22.75
CA ALA A 28 20.26 10.41 -21.30
C ALA A 28 21.23 11.22 -20.42
N VAL A 29 22.26 11.84 -21.01
CA VAL A 29 23.29 12.58 -20.25
C VAL A 29 22.77 13.97 -19.79
N ILE A 30 21.76 14.54 -20.45
CA ILE A 30 21.29 15.89 -20.11
C ILE A 30 20.48 15.92 -18.80
N ASN A 31 19.81 14.82 -18.43
CA ASN A 31 19.07 14.77 -17.15
C ASN A 31 19.93 14.33 -15.96
N GLY A 32 21.10 13.72 -16.17
CA GLY A 32 21.98 13.27 -15.09
C GLY A 32 22.95 14.34 -14.56
N VAL A 33 23.22 15.39 -15.33
CA VAL A 33 24.25 16.40 -15.00
C VAL A 33 23.71 17.56 -14.16
N TYR A 34 22.39 17.73 -14.05
CA TYR A 34 21.79 18.76 -13.18
C TYR A 34 21.67 18.35 -11.70
N TYR A 35 21.96 17.09 -11.35
CA TYR A 35 21.74 16.56 -9.99
C TYR A 35 23.01 16.52 -9.11
N THR A 36 24.14 17.04 -9.57
CA THR A 36 25.44 16.90 -8.89
C THR A 36 25.96 18.15 -8.17
N LEU A 37 25.16 19.20 -7.98
CA LEU A 37 25.64 20.47 -7.40
C LEU A 37 24.73 21.09 -6.33
N SER A 38 24.15 20.27 -5.46
CA SER A 38 23.56 20.78 -4.22
C SER A 38 23.84 19.82 -3.07
N GLN A 39 24.85 20.15 -2.27
CA GLN A 39 25.25 19.39 -1.10
C GLN A 39 24.20 19.36 0.03
N ASP A 40 23.11 20.13 -0.09
CA ASP A 40 21.99 20.12 0.87
C ASP A 40 21.12 18.84 0.81
N TYR A 41 21.39 17.92 -0.12
CA TYR A 41 20.54 16.77 -0.45
C TYR A 41 20.91 15.45 0.25
N PHE A 42 21.95 15.46 1.10
CA PHE A 42 22.51 14.25 1.71
C PHE A 42 22.45 14.22 3.24
N LEU A 43 21.79 15.20 3.90
CA LEU A 43 21.76 15.26 5.36
C LEU A 43 20.59 14.48 5.98
N PRO A 44 20.84 13.77 7.10
CA PRO A 44 19.90 12.85 7.71
C PRO A 44 18.71 13.53 8.36
N ILE A 45 17.54 13.10 7.94
CA ILE A 45 16.32 13.38 8.66
C ILE A 45 16.07 12.21 9.62
N THR A 46 16.54 12.38 10.85
CA THR A 46 16.14 11.52 11.98
C THR A 46 14.66 11.80 12.27
N GLY A 47 13.90 10.77 12.67
CA GLY A 47 12.43 10.80 12.83
C GLY A 47 11.92 11.67 13.99
N ASN A 48 12.38 12.91 14.09
CA ASN A 48 11.91 13.92 15.02
C ASN A 48 11.54 15.16 14.20
N PHE A 49 10.26 15.30 13.89
CA PHE A 49 9.77 16.51 13.23
C PHE A 49 9.03 17.38 14.21
N TYR A 50 9.24 18.68 14.05
CA TYR A 50 8.42 19.69 14.69
C TYR A 50 7.22 19.97 13.81
N VAL A 51 6.16 20.44 14.46
CA VAL A 51 4.85 20.59 13.84
C VAL A 51 4.51 22.07 13.72
N PRO A 52 3.92 22.50 12.60
CA PRO A 52 3.49 23.88 12.44
C PRO A 52 2.48 24.23 13.54
N GLU A 53 2.52 25.46 14.02
CA GLU A 53 1.68 25.96 15.11
C GLU A 53 0.17 25.69 14.87
N SER A 54 -0.26 25.62 13.61
CA SER A 54 -1.63 25.28 13.19
C SER A 54 -2.07 23.87 13.59
N LEU A 55 -1.15 22.91 13.64
CA LEU A 55 -1.42 21.52 14.03
C LEU A 55 -1.36 21.33 15.56
N VAL A 56 -0.54 22.13 16.27
CA VAL A 56 -0.49 22.16 17.74
C VAL A 56 -1.79 22.71 18.33
N LYS A 57 -2.39 23.72 17.70
CA LYS A 57 -3.65 24.34 18.16
C LYS A 57 -4.88 23.44 18.08
N VAL A 58 -4.84 22.40 17.24
CA VAL A 58 -6.02 21.55 16.97
C VAL A 58 -5.97 20.20 17.68
N ASN A 59 -4.89 19.85 18.38
CA ASN A 59 -4.74 18.55 19.02
C ASN A 59 -4.04 18.64 20.39
N ALA A 60 -4.82 18.61 21.47
CA ALA A 60 -4.31 18.67 22.84
C ALA A 60 -3.38 17.49 23.21
N ASP A 61 -3.52 16.34 22.53
CA ASP A 61 -2.69 15.15 22.75
C ASP A 61 -1.31 15.23 22.08
N PHE A 62 -1.08 16.26 21.26
CA PHE A 62 0.14 16.36 20.46
C PHE A 62 1.41 16.62 21.29
N HIS A 63 1.29 17.16 22.50
CA HIS A 63 2.45 17.44 23.35
C HIS A 63 3.11 16.17 23.89
N ASN A 64 2.30 15.21 24.33
CA ASN A 64 2.73 13.89 24.76
C ASN A 64 1.50 12.96 24.80
N ASN A 65 1.51 11.88 24.01
CA ASN A 65 0.43 10.87 24.01
C ASN A 65 0.94 9.47 24.34
N THR A 66 2.15 9.36 24.88
CA THR A 66 2.77 8.06 25.13
C THR A 66 1.95 7.19 26.06
N GLU A 67 1.27 7.76 27.07
CA GLU A 67 0.40 7.03 28.01
C GLU A 67 -0.76 6.29 27.32
N LYS A 68 -1.20 6.76 26.15
CA LYS A 68 -2.29 6.15 25.37
C LYS A 68 -1.82 5.00 24.48
N ASN A 69 -0.52 4.89 24.25
CA ASN A 69 0.08 3.82 23.45
C ASN A 69 0.34 2.60 24.35
N ASN A 70 -0.52 1.58 24.27
CA ASN A 70 -0.40 0.38 25.09
C ASN A 70 0.95 -0.31 24.88
N LEU A 71 1.33 -0.55 23.61
CA LEU A 71 2.55 -1.30 23.30
C LEU A 71 3.85 -0.53 23.62
N PHE A 72 3.79 0.80 23.64
CA PHE A 72 4.90 1.63 24.11
C PHE A 72 5.09 1.53 25.64
N ASN A 73 4.01 1.22 26.35
CA ASN A 73 3.96 1.09 27.82
C ASN A 73 4.04 -0.34 28.33
N THR A 74 4.14 -1.35 27.45
CA THR A 74 4.27 -2.75 27.85
C THR A 74 5.62 -3.33 27.43
N ARG A 75 6.13 -4.25 28.24
CA ARG A 75 7.26 -5.09 27.88
C ARG A 75 6.73 -6.26 27.07
N PHE A 76 7.46 -6.64 26.03
CA PHE A 76 7.05 -7.78 25.23
C PHE A 76 7.14 -9.07 26.05
N ASP A 77 6.07 -9.87 26.01
CA ASP A 77 5.98 -11.17 26.68
C ASP A 77 5.80 -12.28 25.63
N GLU A 78 6.90 -12.97 25.31
CA GLU A 78 6.94 -14.09 24.36
C GLU A 78 5.97 -15.23 24.73
N SER A 79 5.62 -15.37 26.01
CA SER A 79 4.71 -16.44 26.44
C SER A 79 3.29 -16.28 25.87
N LYS A 80 2.89 -15.04 25.53
CA LYS A 80 1.58 -14.72 24.93
C LYS A 80 1.42 -15.22 23.49
N LEU A 81 2.52 -15.57 22.80
CA LEU A 81 2.49 -16.11 21.43
C LEU A 81 1.98 -17.57 21.35
N LYS A 82 1.78 -18.26 22.49
CA LYS A 82 1.59 -19.73 22.51
C LYS A 82 0.15 -20.23 22.40
N ASN A 83 -0.86 -19.35 22.43
CA ASN A 83 -2.27 -19.76 22.39
C ASN A 83 -2.86 -19.66 20.97
N LEU A 84 -2.50 -20.62 20.12
CA LEU A 84 -2.94 -20.69 18.73
C LEU A 84 -4.36 -21.27 18.64
N ASN A 85 -5.35 -20.42 18.37
CA ASN A 85 -6.69 -20.87 17.96
C ASN A 85 -6.69 -21.12 16.44
N THR A 86 -7.24 -22.25 16.01
CA THR A 86 -7.22 -22.75 14.62
C THR A 86 -8.57 -22.61 13.91
N SER A 87 -9.59 -22.03 14.55
CA SER A 87 -11.00 -22.19 14.16
C SER A 87 -11.57 -21.22 13.09
N GLY A 88 -10.76 -20.38 12.43
CA GLY A 88 -11.30 -19.39 11.47
C GLY A 88 -10.47 -19.09 10.22
N ALA A 89 -9.38 -19.80 9.98
CA ALA A 89 -8.47 -19.55 8.84
C ALA A 89 -9.17 -19.58 7.48
N GLU A 90 -9.96 -20.63 7.22
CA GLU A 90 -10.67 -20.79 5.94
C GLU A 90 -11.66 -19.65 5.71
N LYS A 91 -12.38 -19.24 6.75
CA LYS A 91 -13.35 -18.14 6.70
C LYS A 91 -12.65 -16.81 6.44
N ALA A 92 -11.57 -16.52 7.14
CA ALA A 92 -10.78 -15.30 6.94
C ALA A 92 -10.20 -15.25 5.52
N LEU A 93 -9.58 -16.34 5.06
CA LEU A 93 -9.01 -16.43 3.71
C LEU A 93 -10.07 -16.35 2.61
N LYS A 94 -11.24 -16.99 2.79
CA LYS A 94 -12.35 -16.85 1.83
C LYS A 94 -12.75 -15.39 1.68
N LYS A 95 -12.94 -14.68 2.79
CA LYS A 95 -13.28 -13.25 2.76
C LYS A 95 -12.19 -12.42 2.08
N ILE A 96 -10.92 -12.63 2.40
CA ILE A 96 -9.82 -11.93 1.73
C ILE A 96 -9.85 -12.20 0.23
N LYS A 97 -10.00 -13.46 -0.20
CA LYS A 97 -10.08 -13.85 -1.62
C LYS A 97 -11.25 -13.17 -2.33
N ASP A 98 -12.42 -13.09 -1.68
CA ASP A 98 -13.58 -12.42 -2.26
C ASP A 98 -13.31 -10.93 -2.56
N TYR A 99 -12.43 -10.27 -1.81
CA TYR A 99 -12.05 -8.86 -2.04
C TYR A 99 -10.97 -8.69 -3.12
N THR A 100 -10.22 -9.74 -3.43
CA THR A 100 -8.88 -9.62 -4.03
C THR A 100 -8.89 -9.86 -5.54
N PHE A 101 -8.02 -9.14 -6.25
CA PHE A 101 -7.73 -9.25 -7.67
C PHE A 101 -6.23 -9.30 -7.90
N LYS A 102 -5.81 -9.91 -9.01
CA LYS A 102 -4.50 -9.61 -9.59
C LYS A 102 -4.63 -8.33 -10.39
N ILE A 103 -3.71 -7.40 -10.21
CA ILE A 103 -3.57 -6.21 -11.05
C ILE A 103 -2.29 -6.32 -11.87
N THR A 104 -2.39 -6.03 -13.15
CA THR A 104 -1.22 -5.94 -14.02
C THR A 104 -1.27 -4.69 -14.89
N THR A 105 -0.08 -4.12 -15.07
CA THR A 105 0.22 -2.96 -15.91
C THR A 105 1.50 -3.29 -16.69
N PRO A 106 1.85 -2.53 -17.75
CA PRO A 106 3.03 -2.83 -18.54
C PRO A 106 4.33 -2.94 -17.75
N CYS A 107 4.47 -2.21 -16.64
CA CYS A 107 5.68 -2.14 -15.82
C CYS A 107 5.50 -2.70 -14.41
N GLY A 108 4.34 -3.26 -14.07
CA GLY A 108 4.02 -3.64 -12.70
C GLY A 108 2.99 -4.74 -12.63
N SER A 109 3.17 -5.64 -11.68
CA SER A 109 2.20 -6.67 -11.33
C SER A 109 2.06 -6.69 -9.82
N GLY A 110 0.84 -6.83 -9.35
CA GLY A 110 0.54 -6.79 -7.93
C GLY A 110 -0.79 -7.46 -7.61
N THR A 111 -1.18 -7.26 -6.37
CA THR A 111 -2.48 -7.62 -5.82
C THR A 111 -3.25 -6.34 -5.56
N ALA A 112 -4.53 -6.34 -5.92
CA ALA A 112 -5.45 -5.24 -5.68
C ALA A 112 -6.71 -5.77 -5.02
N TRP A 113 -7.57 -4.89 -4.51
CA TRP A 113 -8.78 -5.31 -3.81
C TRP A 113 -9.90 -4.26 -3.88
N VAL A 114 -11.15 -4.70 -3.68
CA VAL A 114 -12.31 -3.82 -3.58
C VAL A 114 -12.21 -3.00 -2.29
N LEU A 115 -11.93 -1.70 -2.41
CA LEU A 115 -12.03 -0.78 -1.27
C LEU A 115 -13.47 -0.31 -1.10
N ASP A 116 -14.08 0.17 -2.18
CA ASP A 116 -15.39 0.82 -2.16
C ASP A 116 -16.08 0.70 -3.53
N TYR A 117 -17.37 1.04 -3.59
CA TYR A 117 -18.13 1.19 -4.84
C TYR A 117 -19.27 2.17 -4.65
N ALA A 118 -19.68 2.83 -5.74
CA ALA A 118 -20.84 3.70 -5.73
C ALA A 118 -22.12 2.87 -5.61
N ILE A 119 -23.00 3.21 -4.68
CA ILE A 119 -24.28 2.51 -4.55
C ILE A 119 -25.13 2.78 -5.82
N PRO A 120 -25.73 1.74 -6.44
CA PRO A 120 -26.64 1.92 -7.57
C PRO A 120 -27.82 2.82 -7.23
N THR A 121 -28.20 3.69 -8.16
CA THR A 121 -29.37 4.58 -8.04
C THR A 121 -30.34 4.39 -9.21
N GLY A 122 -31.60 4.75 -9.01
CA GLY A 122 -32.64 4.62 -10.03
C GLY A 122 -32.93 3.16 -10.39
N ASN A 123 -32.86 2.82 -11.67
CA ASN A 123 -33.15 1.46 -12.18
C ASN A 123 -31.93 0.51 -12.14
N ALA A 124 -30.75 1.02 -11.79
CA ALA A 124 -29.55 0.22 -11.72
C ALA A 124 -29.61 -0.77 -10.55
N LYS A 125 -29.23 -2.03 -10.79
CA LYS A 125 -29.29 -3.10 -9.78
C LYS A 125 -27.91 -3.54 -9.28
N TYR A 126 -26.85 -3.12 -9.96
CA TYR A 126 -25.49 -3.50 -9.63
C TYR A 126 -24.50 -2.35 -9.89
N PRO A 127 -23.49 -2.15 -9.05
CA PRO A 127 -22.55 -1.04 -9.21
C PRO A 127 -21.62 -1.23 -10.41
N THR A 128 -21.44 -0.16 -11.19
CA THR A 128 -20.49 -0.11 -12.32
C THR A 128 -19.25 0.73 -12.03
N LYS A 129 -19.31 1.61 -11.02
CA LYS A 129 -18.17 2.42 -10.56
C LYS A 129 -17.59 1.80 -9.28
N TRP A 130 -16.30 1.47 -9.34
CA TRP A 130 -15.57 0.79 -8.27
C TRP A 130 -14.29 1.53 -7.90
N TYR A 131 -13.94 1.47 -6.62
CA TYR A 131 -12.69 1.98 -6.08
C TYR A 131 -11.81 0.80 -5.67
N ILE A 132 -10.71 0.62 -6.40
CA ILE A 132 -9.81 -0.52 -6.26
C ILE A 132 -8.51 -0.05 -5.62
N ALA A 133 -8.16 -0.64 -4.48
CA ALA A 133 -6.95 -0.29 -3.74
C ALA A 133 -5.80 -1.27 -4.00
N THR A 134 -4.57 -0.78 -3.90
CA THR A 134 -3.33 -1.57 -3.99
C THR A 134 -2.18 -0.80 -3.33
N ASN A 135 -0.96 -1.34 -3.32
CA ASN A 135 0.22 -0.55 -2.95
C ASN A 135 0.55 0.47 -4.06
N ALA A 136 0.99 1.67 -3.68
CA ALA A 136 1.32 2.73 -4.63
C ALA A 136 2.41 2.31 -5.61
N HIS A 137 3.41 1.56 -5.15
CA HIS A 137 4.50 1.11 -6.00
C HIS A 137 4.03 0.22 -7.17
N VAL A 138 2.89 -0.47 -7.05
CA VAL A 138 2.37 -1.40 -8.08
C VAL A 138 1.99 -0.63 -9.34
N ILE A 139 1.57 0.62 -9.18
CA ILE A 139 1.13 1.52 -10.23
C ILE A 139 2.08 2.72 -10.43
N SER A 140 3.25 2.71 -9.80
CA SER A 140 4.24 3.82 -9.82
C SER A 140 4.78 4.18 -11.20
N SER A 141 4.57 3.30 -12.19
CA SER A 141 4.96 3.53 -13.60
C SER A 141 3.75 3.60 -14.54
N TYR A 142 2.53 3.59 -14.00
CA TYR A 142 1.32 3.66 -14.81
C TYR A 142 1.10 5.08 -15.37
N ARG A 143 0.71 5.17 -16.65
CA ARG A 143 0.48 6.45 -17.33
C ARG A 143 -1.01 6.75 -17.41
N PHE A 144 -1.50 7.57 -16.49
CA PHE A 144 -2.88 8.05 -16.50
C PHE A 144 -3.14 9.03 -17.65
N LEU A 145 -4.36 8.99 -18.20
CA LEU A 145 -4.76 9.86 -19.31
C LEU A 145 -5.44 11.16 -18.88
N SER A 146 -5.87 11.22 -17.63
CA SER A 146 -6.47 12.40 -17.01
C SER A 146 -6.00 12.51 -15.56
N ASN A 147 -6.17 13.71 -14.99
CA ASN A 147 -5.94 13.97 -13.57
C ASN A 147 -7.15 14.72 -12.99
N GLU A 148 -8.33 14.15 -13.17
CA GLU A 148 -9.60 14.75 -12.75
C GLU A 148 -9.66 15.00 -11.24
N TYR A 149 -8.95 14.18 -10.47
CA TYR A 149 -8.93 14.20 -9.01
C TYR A 149 -7.78 15.03 -8.41
N GLU A 150 -7.09 15.81 -9.25
CA GLU A 150 -6.00 16.72 -8.85
C GLU A 150 -4.90 16.04 -8.02
N GLN A 151 -4.64 14.75 -8.29
CA GLN A 151 -3.63 13.97 -7.59
C GLN A 151 -2.24 14.26 -8.18
N VAL A 152 -1.19 14.05 -7.38
CA VAL A 152 0.15 13.93 -7.95
C VAL A 152 0.19 12.58 -8.68
N LEU A 153 0.29 12.60 -10.01
CA LEU A 153 0.35 11.36 -10.80
C LEU A 153 1.74 10.69 -10.70
N PRO A 154 1.83 9.34 -10.79
CA PRO A 154 3.11 8.63 -10.78
C PRO A 154 3.99 8.97 -11.98
N VAL A 155 3.36 9.25 -13.12
CA VAL A 155 4.00 9.76 -14.33
C VAL A 155 3.27 11.03 -14.76
N SER A 156 4.03 12.08 -15.08
CA SER A 156 3.47 13.36 -15.50
C SER A 156 2.45 13.22 -16.64
N LEU A 157 1.30 13.88 -16.49
CA LEU A 157 0.28 13.93 -17.52
C LEU A 157 0.82 14.56 -18.81
N ALA A 158 1.65 15.60 -18.68
CA ALA A 158 2.27 16.28 -19.82
C ALA A 158 3.21 15.37 -20.61
N ASP A 159 4.04 14.56 -19.93
CA ASP A 159 4.91 13.58 -20.59
C ASP A 159 4.08 12.49 -21.29
N THR A 160 3.01 12.03 -20.65
CA THR A 160 2.09 11.05 -21.24
C THR A 160 1.42 11.59 -22.50
N GLN A 161 0.86 12.80 -22.45
CA GLN A 161 0.24 13.47 -23.60
C GLN A 161 1.24 13.73 -24.72
N TYR A 162 2.43 14.24 -24.40
CA TYR A 162 3.50 14.49 -25.36
C TYR A 162 3.85 13.23 -26.16
N ARG A 163 4.10 12.11 -25.48
CA ARG A 163 4.46 10.84 -26.13
C ARG A 163 3.35 10.31 -27.02
N ARG A 164 2.10 10.32 -26.53
CA ARG A 164 0.96 9.84 -27.30
C ARG A 164 0.73 10.70 -28.55
N ASN A 165 0.88 12.02 -28.44
CA ASN A 165 0.76 12.94 -29.58
C ASN A 165 1.89 12.74 -30.59
N TYR A 166 3.13 12.57 -30.11
CA TYR A 166 4.30 12.37 -30.97
C TYR A 166 4.24 11.06 -31.77
N TYR A 167 3.83 9.97 -31.12
CA TYR A 167 3.81 8.65 -31.76
C TYR A 167 2.46 8.30 -32.41
N GLY A 168 1.37 8.97 -32.03
CA GLY A 168 0.08 9.04 -32.73
C GLY A 168 -0.76 7.75 -32.80
N LYS A 169 -0.16 6.56 -32.63
CA LYS A 169 -0.87 5.28 -32.74
C LYS A 169 -0.63 4.40 -31.51
N PHE A 170 -1.74 3.98 -30.92
CA PHE A 170 -1.73 2.89 -29.97
C PHE A 170 -1.45 1.59 -30.71
N PHE A 171 -0.47 0.82 -30.26
CA PHE A 171 -0.34 -0.57 -30.65
C PHE A 171 -0.74 -1.39 -29.45
N HIS A 172 -1.61 -2.37 -29.66
CA HIS A 172 -1.91 -3.34 -28.63
C HIS A 172 -0.73 -4.29 -28.50
N TRP A 173 -0.11 -4.28 -27.32
CA TRP A 173 0.95 -5.21 -26.95
C TRP A 173 0.38 -6.04 -25.82
N GLY A 174 0.45 -7.38 -25.93
CA GLY A 174 0.04 -8.23 -24.82
C GLY A 174 0.82 -7.84 -23.57
N ILE A 175 0.13 -7.47 -22.48
CA ILE A 175 0.75 -6.90 -21.28
C ILE A 175 1.80 -7.80 -20.61
N PHE A 176 1.80 -9.10 -20.92
CA PHE A 176 2.80 -10.07 -20.47
C PHE A 176 4.03 -10.19 -21.38
N ASN A 177 4.10 -9.40 -22.45
CA ASN A 177 5.28 -9.29 -23.27
C ASN A 177 6.40 -8.59 -22.48
N SER A 178 7.62 -9.13 -22.54
CA SER A 178 8.79 -8.55 -21.88
C SER A 178 9.09 -7.11 -22.27
N SER A 179 8.65 -6.69 -23.46
CA SER A 179 8.83 -5.33 -23.96
C SER A 179 7.70 -4.39 -23.55
N SER A 180 6.62 -4.87 -22.92
CA SER A 180 5.45 -4.04 -22.57
C SER A 180 5.82 -2.79 -21.78
N CYS A 181 6.70 -2.92 -20.78
CA CYS A 181 7.14 -1.77 -19.99
C CYS A 181 7.89 -0.74 -20.84
N GLU A 182 8.87 -1.17 -21.63
CA GLU A 182 9.65 -0.28 -22.51
C GLU A 182 8.74 0.42 -23.52
N LEU A 183 7.82 -0.33 -24.14
CA LEU A 183 6.87 0.19 -25.13
C LEU A 183 5.92 1.21 -24.48
N SER A 184 5.41 0.92 -23.29
CA SER A 184 4.60 1.87 -22.50
C SER A 184 5.36 3.16 -22.21
N GLN A 185 6.61 3.04 -21.76
CA GLN A 185 7.46 4.20 -21.46
C GLN A 185 7.82 5.01 -22.72
N ARG A 186 8.09 4.34 -23.85
CA ARG A 186 8.42 4.97 -25.14
C ARG A 186 7.21 5.71 -25.70
N TYR A 187 6.09 5.00 -25.89
CA TYR A 187 4.94 5.48 -26.65
C TYR A 187 3.91 6.24 -25.80
N GLY A 188 3.98 6.16 -24.47
CA GLY A 188 3.06 6.86 -23.58
C GLY A 188 1.71 6.16 -23.38
N PHE A 189 1.60 4.86 -23.70
CA PHE A 189 0.36 4.10 -23.57
C PHE A 189 0.47 3.04 -22.47
N SER A 190 -0.48 3.02 -21.54
CA SER A 190 -0.55 2.00 -20.49
C SER A 190 -1.93 1.36 -20.42
N GLU A 191 -1.99 0.05 -20.62
CA GLU A 191 -3.20 -0.75 -20.34
C GLU A 191 -3.16 -1.24 -18.89
N MET A 192 -4.32 -1.47 -18.29
CA MET A 192 -4.42 -2.09 -16.97
C MET A 192 -5.38 -3.26 -17.05
N HIS A 193 -5.04 -4.37 -16.42
CA HIS A 193 -5.89 -5.54 -16.37
C HIS A 193 -6.13 -5.93 -14.92
N LEU A 194 -7.36 -6.32 -14.62
CA LEU A 194 -7.72 -7.00 -13.38
C LEU A 194 -8.10 -8.43 -13.70
N TYR A 195 -7.59 -9.37 -12.91
CA TYR A 195 -7.94 -10.79 -12.98
C TYR A 195 -8.50 -11.24 -11.64
N LYS A 196 -9.53 -12.08 -11.67
CA LYS A 196 -10.11 -12.71 -10.50
C LYS A 196 -10.28 -14.20 -10.73
N GLU A 197 -9.77 -15.00 -9.80
CA GLU A 197 -10.05 -16.43 -9.74
C GLU A 197 -11.44 -16.61 -9.11
N ALA A 198 -12.40 -17.11 -9.89
CA ALA A 198 -13.77 -17.35 -9.44
C ALA A 198 -13.81 -18.55 -8.48
N SER A 199 -14.65 -18.43 -7.44
CA SER A 199 -14.70 -19.39 -6.34
C SER A 199 -15.21 -20.79 -6.69
N GLU A 200 -16.03 -20.94 -7.74
CA GLU A 200 -16.76 -22.20 -7.98
C GLU A 200 -16.26 -23.04 -9.17
N GLU A 201 -15.48 -22.49 -10.11
CA GLU A 201 -15.16 -23.21 -11.36
C GLU A 201 -13.67 -23.20 -11.75
N GLY A 202 -12.78 -22.64 -10.92
CA GLY A 202 -11.37 -22.46 -11.29
C GLY A 202 -11.17 -21.56 -12.52
N ILE A 203 -12.22 -20.85 -12.94
CA ILE A 203 -12.22 -19.90 -14.04
C ILE A 203 -11.59 -18.60 -13.57
N VAL A 204 -10.74 -18.03 -14.42
CA VAL A 204 -10.21 -16.68 -14.20
C VAL A 204 -10.96 -15.70 -15.08
N TYR A 205 -11.75 -14.83 -14.46
CA TYR A 205 -12.34 -13.68 -15.14
C TYR A 205 -11.32 -12.56 -15.24
N TYR A 206 -11.31 -11.85 -16.36
CA TYR A 206 -10.47 -10.67 -16.51
C TYR A 206 -11.16 -9.56 -17.29
N LYS A 207 -10.77 -8.32 -17.01
CA LYS A 207 -11.20 -7.15 -17.76
C LYS A 207 -10.01 -6.23 -17.98
N GLN A 208 -9.88 -5.75 -19.21
CA GLN A 208 -8.95 -4.71 -19.57
C GLN A 208 -9.61 -3.34 -19.39
N PHE A 209 -8.92 -2.44 -18.70
CA PHE A 209 -9.29 -1.06 -18.47
C PHE A 209 -8.32 -0.15 -19.22
N LYS A 210 -8.86 0.64 -20.14
CA LYS A 210 -8.04 1.58 -20.92
C LYS A 210 -7.76 2.87 -20.18
N ASN A 211 -8.69 3.31 -19.32
CA ASN A 211 -8.65 4.63 -18.69
C ASN A 211 -9.03 4.61 -17.19
N PRO A 212 -8.41 3.74 -16.35
CA PRO A 212 -8.54 3.89 -14.89
C PRO A 212 -8.03 5.28 -14.47
N LYS A 213 -8.58 5.83 -13.40
CA LYS A 213 -8.18 7.14 -12.87
C LYS A 213 -7.49 6.96 -11.51
N LEU A 214 -6.45 7.72 -11.25
CA LEU A 214 -5.88 7.78 -9.89
C LEU A 214 -6.83 8.60 -9.02
N PHE A 215 -7.54 7.93 -8.12
CA PHE A 215 -8.49 8.60 -7.24
C PHE A 215 -7.79 9.19 -6.01
N TYR A 216 -6.90 8.41 -5.40
CA TYR A 216 -6.17 8.83 -4.22
C TYR A 216 -4.79 8.15 -4.13
N ALA A 217 -3.76 8.93 -3.83
CA ALA A 217 -2.48 8.45 -3.34
C ALA A 217 -1.99 9.38 -2.22
N PRO A 218 -1.56 8.86 -1.06
CA PRO A 218 -1.19 9.66 0.11
C PRO A 218 0.23 10.21 -0.07
N ILE A 219 0.41 11.16 -0.98
CA ILE A 219 1.67 11.89 -1.18
C ILE A 219 1.63 13.16 -0.32
N ASN A 220 2.58 13.33 0.60
CA ASN A 220 2.66 14.46 1.52
C ASN A 220 1.34 14.79 2.24
N PHE A 221 0.58 13.75 2.57
CA PHE A 221 -0.81 13.81 3.01
C PHE A 221 -1.02 14.36 4.44
N LEU A 222 0.05 14.63 5.19
CA LEU A 222 0.06 15.35 6.47
C LEU A 222 0.62 16.78 6.34
N GLY A 223 0.85 17.26 5.11
CA GLY A 223 1.47 18.55 4.83
C GLY A 223 3.00 18.50 4.94
N SER A 224 3.62 19.69 4.90
CA SER A 224 5.07 19.82 5.05
C SER A 224 5.52 19.43 6.45
N ARG A 225 6.64 18.74 6.55
CA ARG A 225 7.39 18.58 7.80
C ARG A 225 8.23 19.82 8.07
N TYR A 226 8.53 20.10 9.35
CA TYR A 226 9.27 21.29 9.77
C TYR A 226 10.54 20.91 10.55
N ALA A 227 11.59 21.71 10.34
CA ALA A 227 12.82 21.66 11.12
C ALA A 227 12.63 22.30 12.50
N GLU A 228 13.62 22.13 13.39
CA GLU A 228 13.63 22.72 14.74
C GLU A 228 13.53 24.25 14.74
N ASP A 229 14.08 24.89 13.71
CA ASP A 229 14.03 26.34 13.52
C ASP A 229 12.70 26.83 12.91
N GLY A 230 11.71 25.95 12.75
CA GLY A 230 10.39 26.30 12.24
C GLY A 230 10.30 26.47 10.72
N ARG A 231 11.36 26.17 9.95
CA ARG A 231 11.31 26.19 8.49
C ARG A 231 10.68 24.91 7.93
N ALA A 232 9.74 25.07 6.99
CA ALA A 232 9.18 23.96 6.24
C ALA A 232 10.26 23.33 5.34
N TRP A 233 10.28 22.00 5.26
CA TRP A 233 11.21 21.29 4.39
C TRP A 233 10.79 21.43 2.92
N ARG A 234 11.66 22.06 2.11
CA ARG A 234 11.41 22.41 0.70
C ARG A 234 11.23 21.20 -0.23
N TYR A 235 11.73 20.03 0.17
CA TYR A 235 11.76 18.81 -0.65
C TYR A 235 11.12 17.62 0.06
N ASP A 236 10.00 17.89 0.74
CA ASP A 236 9.28 16.85 1.40
C ASP A 236 8.60 15.93 0.39
N ASN A 237 9.12 14.72 0.21
CA ASN A 237 8.55 13.69 -0.66
C ASN A 237 8.36 12.42 0.18
N TYR A 238 7.42 12.46 1.12
CA TYR A 238 7.01 11.23 1.83
C TYR A 238 5.65 10.76 1.31
N TYR A 239 5.39 9.49 1.57
CA TYR A 239 4.14 8.86 1.18
C TYR A 239 3.78 7.75 2.15
N LYS A 240 2.60 7.16 1.93
CA LYS A 240 2.34 5.77 2.31
C LYS A 240 2.17 4.92 1.06
N ASP A 241 2.65 3.69 1.13
CA ASP A 241 2.58 2.75 0.03
C ASP A 241 1.16 2.20 -0.21
N PHE A 242 0.25 3.10 -0.61
CA PHE A 242 -1.17 2.86 -0.78
C PHE A 242 -1.67 3.71 -1.94
N ALA A 243 -2.53 3.16 -2.78
CA ALA A 243 -3.20 3.93 -3.81
C ALA A 243 -4.59 3.38 -4.09
N VAL A 244 -5.48 4.25 -4.53
CA VAL A 244 -6.85 3.93 -4.92
C VAL A 244 -7.09 4.38 -6.35
N LEU A 245 -7.58 3.45 -7.16
CA LEU A 245 -7.98 3.65 -8.54
C LEU A 245 -9.50 3.72 -8.61
N GLU A 246 -10.03 4.68 -9.37
CA GLU A 246 -11.41 4.61 -9.83
C GLU A 246 -11.45 3.86 -11.16
N ILE A 247 -12.31 2.85 -11.25
CA ILE A 247 -12.62 2.12 -12.48
C ILE A 247 -14.11 2.17 -12.77
N ASP A 248 -14.45 2.42 -14.03
CA ASP A 248 -15.81 2.31 -14.55
C ASP A 248 -15.90 1.04 -15.41
N ILE A 249 -16.88 0.19 -15.11
CA ILE A 249 -17.17 -1.05 -15.83
C ILE A 249 -18.39 -0.81 -16.73
N ASP A 250 -18.28 -1.21 -17.99
CA ASP A 250 -19.21 -0.90 -19.08
C ASP A 250 -20.64 -1.45 -18.91
N SER A 251 -20.84 -2.49 -18.10
CA SER A 251 -22.17 -3.02 -17.80
C SER A 251 -22.26 -3.65 -16.41
N GLU A 252 -23.48 -3.71 -15.86
CA GLU A 252 -23.77 -4.42 -14.60
C GLU A 252 -23.36 -5.90 -14.66
N GLU A 253 -23.59 -6.56 -15.80
CA GLU A 253 -23.22 -7.96 -16.01
C GLU A 253 -21.70 -8.16 -15.95
N ASN A 254 -20.94 -7.31 -16.63
CA ASN A 254 -19.47 -7.38 -16.61
C ASN A 254 -18.92 -7.04 -15.22
N ALA A 255 -19.52 -6.07 -14.55
CA ALA A 255 -19.15 -5.71 -13.18
C ALA A 255 -19.40 -6.88 -12.23
N LYS A 256 -20.56 -7.51 -12.33
CA LYS A 256 -20.92 -8.69 -11.53
C LYS A 256 -19.97 -9.86 -11.75
N LYS A 257 -19.63 -10.16 -13.01
CA LYS A 257 -18.66 -11.21 -13.37
C LYS A 257 -17.25 -10.92 -12.85
N LEU A 258 -16.73 -9.72 -13.10
CA LEU A 258 -15.38 -9.36 -12.68
C LEU A 258 -15.23 -9.38 -11.17
N THR A 259 -16.22 -8.84 -10.46
CA THR A 259 -16.20 -8.73 -9.00
C THR A 259 -16.69 -9.99 -8.30
N ASP A 260 -17.12 -11.01 -9.04
CA ASP A 260 -17.68 -12.25 -8.51
C ASP A 260 -18.83 -11.99 -7.51
N ASP A 261 -19.83 -11.23 -7.98
CA ASP A 261 -21.02 -10.80 -7.23
C ASP A 261 -20.72 -10.18 -5.85
N PHE A 262 -19.61 -9.45 -5.73
CA PHE A 262 -19.17 -8.85 -4.48
C PHE A 262 -20.28 -8.02 -3.82
N TYR A 263 -20.99 -7.21 -4.61
CA TYR A 263 -22.12 -6.41 -4.10
C TYR A 263 -23.22 -7.30 -3.52
N GLY A 264 -23.61 -8.38 -4.22
CA GLY A 264 -24.62 -9.31 -3.71
C GLY A 264 -24.21 -10.01 -2.41
N LYS A 265 -22.91 -10.31 -2.24
CA LYS A 265 -22.32 -10.96 -1.07
C LYS A 265 -22.20 -10.03 0.15
N TYR A 266 -21.80 -8.77 -0.08
CA TYR A 266 -21.33 -7.86 0.97
C TYR A 266 -22.04 -6.50 1.02
N ASP A 267 -23.18 -6.33 0.36
CA ASP A 267 -24.09 -5.17 0.56
C ASP A 267 -24.21 -4.84 2.07
N PRO A 268 -24.21 -3.56 2.53
CA PRO A 268 -24.21 -3.23 3.96
C PRO A 268 -25.31 -3.88 4.82
N GLU A 269 -26.39 -4.35 4.21
CA GLU A 269 -27.49 -5.07 4.87
C GLU A 269 -27.28 -6.59 4.95
N LYS A 270 -26.22 -7.11 4.31
CA LYS A 270 -25.89 -8.55 4.18
C LYS A 270 -24.59 -8.85 4.92
N GLU A 271 -24.03 -10.06 4.73
CA GLU A 271 -22.91 -10.63 5.52
C GLU A 271 -21.87 -9.61 6.04
N LYS A 272 -21.28 -9.88 7.22
CA LYS A 272 -20.21 -9.04 7.79
C LYS A 272 -18.96 -9.02 6.90
N ALA A 273 -18.86 -7.98 6.10
CA ALA A 273 -17.69 -7.58 5.32
C ALA A 273 -16.43 -7.38 6.18
N LEU A 274 -15.25 -7.32 5.53
CA LEU A 274 -13.99 -7.03 6.19
C LEU A 274 -14.08 -5.68 6.93
N ASN A 275 -13.49 -5.61 8.11
CA ASN A 275 -13.43 -4.41 8.93
C ASN A 275 -12.15 -3.64 8.59
N ILE A 276 -12.27 -2.70 7.66
CA ILE A 276 -11.16 -1.83 7.30
C ILE A 276 -10.93 -0.70 8.31
N PHE A 277 -11.81 -0.50 9.30
CA PHE A 277 -11.80 0.61 10.26
C PHE A 277 -11.30 0.24 11.65
N ASP A 278 -10.79 -0.98 11.81
CA ASP A 278 -10.30 -1.45 13.11
C ASP A 278 -9.12 -0.61 13.62
N LYS A 279 -8.94 -0.58 14.95
CA LYS A 279 -7.82 0.14 15.56
C LYS A 279 -6.49 -0.51 15.19
N GLU A 280 -5.46 0.32 15.06
CA GLU A 280 -4.08 -0.14 14.89
C GLU A 280 -3.49 -0.71 16.18
N LEU A 281 -2.45 -1.54 16.05
CA LEU A 281 -1.99 -2.41 17.14
C LEU A 281 -1.36 -1.68 18.33
N MET A 282 -0.75 -0.51 18.15
CA MET A 282 -0.17 0.28 19.25
C MET A 282 -1.21 0.65 20.32
N PHE A 283 -2.48 0.72 19.92
CA PHE A 283 -3.63 1.12 20.76
C PHE A 283 -4.59 -0.04 21.04
N LYS A 284 -4.35 -1.24 20.50
CA LYS A 284 -5.08 -2.44 20.92
C LYS A 284 -4.60 -2.86 22.32
N GLU A 285 -5.49 -3.48 23.09
CA GLU A 285 -5.11 -4.07 24.37
C GLU A 285 -4.16 -5.27 24.14
N ASP A 286 -3.44 -5.64 25.20
CA ASP A 286 -2.25 -6.51 25.25
C ASP A 286 -2.42 -7.96 24.70
N SER A 287 -3.56 -8.27 24.06
CA SER A 287 -3.97 -9.58 23.55
C SER A 287 -3.67 -9.83 22.06
N SER A 288 -3.32 -8.82 21.26
CA SER A 288 -3.18 -9.00 19.80
C SER A 288 -1.84 -9.60 19.35
N PHE A 289 -0.91 -9.86 20.28
CA PHE A 289 0.43 -10.36 19.94
C PHE A 289 0.42 -11.82 19.47
N GLY A 290 -0.52 -12.64 19.92
CA GLY A 290 -0.64 -14.06 19.58
C GLY A 290 -1.64 -14.39 18.47
N GLU A 291 -2.19 -13.37 17.79
CA GLU A 291 -3.19 -13.56 16.74
C GLU A 291 -2.57 -14.10 15.45
N ASN A 292 -3.28 -15.02 14.80
CA ASN A 292 -2.95 -15.44 13.44
C ASN A 292 -3.38 -14.35 12.45
N TYR A 293 -2.43 -13.90 11.63
CA TYR A 293 -2.69 -13.04 10.50
C TYR A 293 -2.71 -13.85 9.19
N TYR A 294 -3.72 -13.58 8.37
CA TYR A 294 -3.99 -14.25 7.11
C TYR A 294 -3.76 -13.30 5.94
N ILE A 295 -3.14 -13.81 4.90
CA ILE A 295 -2.79 -13.06 3.69
C ILE A 295 -3.15 -13.92 2.49
N ALA A 296 -3.83 -13.34 1.51
CA ALA A 296 -4.06 -13.95 0.21
C ALA A 296 -3.81 -12.94 -0.91
N GLY A 297 -3.10 -13.37 -1.96
CA GLY A 297 -2.80 -12.52 -3.11
C GLY A 297 -2.08 -13.26 -4.23
N TYR A 298 -1.57 -12.51 -5.20
CA TYR A 298 -1.13 -13.04 -6.49
C TYR A 298 0.39 -12.91 -6.70
N PRO A 299 1.23 -13.65 -5.96
CA PRO A 299 2.66 -13.68 -6.23
C PRO A 299 2.93 -14.27 -7.61
N VAL A 300 3.95 -13.76 -8.28
CA VAL A 300 4.46 -14.33 -9.51
C VAL A 300 5.34 -15.53 -9.19
N LYS A 301 5.16 -16.61 -9.95
CA LYS A 301 5.98 -17.82 -9.88
C LYS A 301 7.03 -17.80 -10.98
N GLU A 302 8.19 -18.41 -10.72
CA GLU A 302 9.33 -18.44 -11.65
C GLU A 302 8.91 -18.88 -13.06
N GLY A 303 9.02 -17.96 -14.03
CA GLY A 303 8.85 -18.24 -15.45
C GLY A 303 7.42 -18.54 -15.93
N LYS A 304 6.39 -18.42 -15.09
CA LYS A 304 4.98 -18.64 -15.48
C LYS A 304 4.05 -17.57 -14.93
N GLU A 305 3.13 -17.12 -15.77
CA GLU A 305 1.98 -16.32 -15.35
C GLU A 305 1.10 -17.18 -14.45
N ASP A 306 1.16 -16.96 -13.14
CA ASP A 306 0.18 -17.52 -12.22
C ASP A 306 -0.93 -16.48 -12.01
N LEU A 307 -2.14 -16.83 -12.48
CA LEU A 307 -3.36 -16.08 -12.21
C LEU A 307 -4.10 -16.64 -11.00
N ARG A 308 -3.48 -17.56 -10.25
CA ARG A 308 -4.05 -18.16 -9.05
C ARG A 308 -3.59 -17.44 -7.79
N ILE A 309 -4.50 -17.41 -6.84
CA ILE A 309 -4.24 -16.83 -5.54
C ILE A 309 -3.39 -17.77 -4.68
N SER A 310 -2.41 -17.22 -3.99
CA SER A 310 -1.61 -17.89 -2.97
C SER A 310 -1.99 -17.38 -1.59
N THR A 311 -1.76 -18.18 -0.56
CA THR A 311 -2.02 -17.80 0.84
C THR A 311 -0.82 -18.10 1.72
N ASN A 312 -0.76 -17.50 2.90
CA ASN A 312 0.24 -17.79 3.92
C ASN A 312 -0.15 -18.94 4.88
N TRP A 313 -1.33 -19.54 4.71
CA TRP A 313 -1.80 -20.61 5.58
C TRP A 313 -1.01 -21.89 5.38
N ASP A 314 -0.47 -22.42 6.48
CA ASP A 314 0.20 -23.70 6.51
C ASP A 314 -0.70 -24.71 7.25
N SER A 315 -1.31 -25.61 6.48
CA SER A 315 -2.20 -26.64 7.02
C SER A 315 -1.47 -27.66 7.89
N SER A 316 -0.16 -27.84 7.71
CA SER A 316 0.63 -28.81 8.49
C SER A 316 0.95 -28.30 9.89
N SER A 317 1.21 -27.00 10.03
CA SER A 317 1.46 -26.33 11.30
C SER A 317 0.22 -25.61 11.86
N THR A 318 -0.91 -25.69 11.15
CA THR A 318 -2.20 -25.04 11.47
C THR A 318 -2.03 -23.57 11.84
N ARG A 319 -1.20 -22.86 11.07
CA ARG A 319 -0.67 -21.56 11.47
C ARG A 319 -0.66 -20.55 10.32
N GLY A 320 -1.06 -19.32 10.65
CA GLY A 320 -0.89 -18.11 9.83
C GLY A 320 0.43 -17.40 10.13
N ALA A 321 0.46 -16.09 9.89
CA ALA A 321 1.59 -15.22 10.22
C ALA A 321 1.44 -14.63 11.63
N HIS A 322 2.54 -14.38 12.31
CA HIS A 322 2.55 -13.69 13.61
C HIS A 322 3.48 -12.47 13.58
N LEU A 323 3.25 -11.54 14.50
CA LEU A 323 4.13 -10.40 14.72
C LEU A 323 5.49 -10.89 15.22
N ILE A 324 6.55 -10.42 14.58
CA ILE A 324 7.91 -10.72 14.99
C ILE A 324 8.33 -9.74 16.07
N SER A 325 8.67 -10.23 17.26
CA SER A 325 9.44 -9.45 18.22
C SER A 325 10.79 -9.13 17.60
N GLY A 326 11.11 -7.85 17.41
CA GLY A 326 12.27 -7.35 16.66
C GLY A 326 13.61 -7.95 17.10
N GLY A 327 13.87 -9.18 16.64
CA GLY A 327 15.05 -9.97 17.00
C GLY A 327 16.33 -9.27 16.55
N SER A 328 17.48 -9.81 16.99
CA SER A 328 18.80 -9.18 16.85
C SER A 328 19.10 -8.59 15.45
N LYS A 329 18.55 -9.18 14.38
CA LYS A 329 18.72 -8.73 13.00
C LYS A 329 18.13 -7.35 12.68
N TYR A 330 16.92 -7.04 13.17
CA TYR A 330 16.23 -5.76 12.90
C TYR A 330 15.98 -4.93 14.15
N HIS A 331 16.59 -5.31 15.28
CA HIS A 331 16.54 -4.55 16.51
C HIS A 331 16.86 -3.05 16.32
N SER A 332 17.90 -2.72 15.55
CA SER A 332 18.29 -1.31 15.28
C SER A 332 17.30 -0.54 14.40
N LEU A 333 16.44 -1.25 13.67
CA LEU A 333 15.41 -0.69 12.80
C LEU A 333 14.03 -0.71 13.45
N SER A 334 13.88 -1.30 14.64
CA SER A 334 12.59 -1.40 15.32
C SER A 334 12.18 -0.07 15.95
N ILE A 335 10.88 0.16 16.06
CA ILE A 335 10.34 1.15 16.99
C ILE A 335 10.54 0.61 18.41
N GLN A 336 10.98 1.48 19.33
CA GLN A 336 11.31 1.10 20.69
C GLN A 336 10.25 1.60 21.69
N ASN A 337 10.00 0.81 22.73
CA ASN A 337 9.18 1.18 23.87
C ASN A 337 9.95 2.10 24.84
N LYS A 338 9.31 2.53 25.93
CA LYS A 338 9.94 3.44 26.91
C LYS A 338 11.16 2.87 27.64
N TRP A 339 11.42 1.57 27.55
CA TRP A 339 12.59 0.90 28.10
C TRP A 339 13.70 0.66 27.07
N GLY A 340 13.52 1.12 25.82
CA GLY A 340 14.46 0.90 24.72
C GLY A 340 14.36 -0.48 24.09
N GLU A 341 13.32 -1.26 24.41
CA GLU A 341 13.10 -2.60 23.85
C GLU A 341 12.28 -2.49 22.55
N PRO A 342 12.51 -3.35 21.54
CA PRO A 342 11.70 -3.37 20.32
C PRO A 342 10.23 -3.64 20.61
N ILE A 343 9.35 -2.82 20.03
CA ILE A 343 7.92 -3.10 19.98
C ILE A 343 7.70 -4.18 18.92
N ALA A 344 7.10 -5.31 19.32
CA ALA A 344 6.91 -6.43 18.41
C ALA A 344 6.09 -6.04 17.18
N GLY A 345 6.57 -6.49 16.02
CA GLY A 345 6.04 -6.17 14.71
C GLY A 345 6.39 -4.76 14.21
N HIS A 346 6.74 -3.78 15.04
CA HIS A 346 6.83 -2.39 14.58
C HIS A 346 8.25 -2.04 14.12
N ILE A 347 8.45 -1.97 12.81
CA ILE A 347 9.74 -1.58 12.20
C ILE A 347 9.63 -0.18 11.61
N ASP A 348 10.60 0.68 11.92
CA ASP A 348 10.75 2.01 11.34
C ASP A 348 10.99 1.91 9.84
N VAL A 349 9.95 2.23 9.08
CA VAL A 349 9.94 2.04 7.63
C VAL A 349 10.89 3.00 6.93
N ARG A 350 11.14 4.16 7.52
CA ARG A 350 12.06 5.14 6.95
C ARG A 350 13.50 4.65 7.06
N LYS A 351 13.88 4.07 8.20
CA LYS A 351 15.20 3.44 8.36
C LYS A 351 15.39 2.28 7.37
N ILE A 352 14.32 1.54 7.06
CA ILE A 352 14.33 0.52 6.00
C ILE A 352 14.59 1.17 4.65
N ASP A 353 13.76 2.13 4.21
CA ASP A 353 13.89 2.76 2.89
C ASP A 353 15.22 3.50 2.70
N TRP A 354 15.83 3.98 3.79
CA TRP A 354 17.19 4.50 3.75
C TRP A 354 18.21 3.40 3.47
N ASN A 355 18.24 2.39 4.35
CA ASN A 355 19.26 1.34 4.31
C ASN A 355 19.13 0.46 3.06
N PHE A 356 17.93 0.42 2.47
CA PHE A 356 17.58 -0.38 1.31
C PHE A 356 16.87 0.51 0.28
N GLN A 357 17.62 1.37 -0.41
CA GLN A 357 17.06 2.38 -1.33
C GLN A 357 16.12 1.83 -2.40
N ASN A 358 16.21 0.54 -2.72
CA ASN A 358 15.30 -0.13 -3.65
C ASN A 358 13.89 -0.37 -3.09
N THR A 359 13.63 -0.07 -1.81
CA THR A 359 12.31 -0.17 -1.20
C THR A 359 11.54 1.16 -1.21
N ALA A 360 12.22 2.28 -1.47
CA ALA A 360 11.58 3.56 -1.74
C ALA A 360 10.89 3.55 -3.12
N THR A 361 9.74 4.21 -3.22
CA THR A 361 8.99 4.30 -4.48
C THR A 361 9.40 5.53 -5.26
N THR A 362 9.54 5.43 -6.58
CA THR A 362 9.63 6.62 -7.44
C THR A 362 8.24 7.06 -7.86
N TRP A 363 7.91 8.32 -7.63
CA TRP A 363 6.62 8.91 -7.98
C TRP A 363 6.83 10.30 -8.57
N ASN A 364 6.24 10.54 -9.74
CA ASN A 364 6.42 11.75 -10.54
C ASN A 364 7.91 12.13 -10.74
N GLY A 365 8.74 11.11 -11.00
CA GLY A 365 10.19 11.28 -11.19
C GLY A 365 11.00 11.58 -9.94
N LYS A 366 10.41 11.50 -8.73
CA LYS A 366 11.11 11.74 -7.46
C LYS A 366 11.04 10.52 -6.54
N PRO A 367 12.13 10.21 -5.79
CA PRO A 367 12.06 9.20 -4.74
C PRO A 367 11.13 9.68 -3.62
N HIS A 368 10.25 8.79 -3.18
CA HIS A 368 9.35 8.99 -2.05
C HIS A 368 9.64 7.94 -0.99
N TYR A 369 9.82 8.40 0.24
CA TYR A 369 10.18 7.57 1.38
C TYR A 369 8.98 7.42 2.31
N ASP A 370 8.72 6.21 2.78
CA ASP A 370 7.62 5.97 3.69
C ASP A 370 7.91 6.61 5.07
N TRP A 371 6.86 6.96 5.81
CA TRP A 371 6.97 7.61 7.12
C TRP A 371 6.11 6.90 8.18
N GLY A 372 6.76 6.46 9.26
CA GLY A 372 6.11 5.77 10.38
C GLY A 372 6.71 4.38 10.54
N TYR A 373 5.85 3.36 10.56
CA TYR A 373 6.28 1.97 10.68
C TYR A 373 5.57 1.06 9.68
N ASN A 374 6.14 -0.14 9.50
CA ASN A 374 5.46 -1.29 8.92
C ASN A 374 5.33 -2.37 9.99
N TYR A 375 4.29 -3.21 9.88
CA TYR A 375 4.23 -4.44 10.68
C TYR A 375 5.11 -5.52 10.05
N LEU A 376 5.95 -6.16 10.86
CA LEU A 376 6.83 -7.23 10.48
C LEU A 376 6.22 -8.56 10.93
N LEU A 377 5.89 -9.39 9.96
CA LEU A 377 5.22 -10.67 10.14
C LEU A 377 6.11 -11.83 9.69
N ASP A 378 6.04 -12.96 10.39
CA ASP A 378 6.67 -14.20 9.92
C ASP A 378 5.74 -15.00 8.98
N ASN A 379 6.24 -16.16 8.52
CA ASN A 379 5.50 -17.09 7.67
C ASN A 379 4.94 -16.44 6.39
N THR A 380 5.60 -15.40 5.86
CA THR A 380 5.19 -14.75 4.61
C THR A 380 6.09 -15.21 3.46
N LYS A 381 5.65 -16.25 2.76
CA LYS A 381 6.45 -16.91 1.71
C LYS A 381 6.24 -16.31 0.31
N MET A 382 5.23 -15.46 0.13
CA MET A 382 4.83 -14.92 -1.16
C MET A 382 5.91 -13.99 -1.73
N GLY A 383 6.19 -14.11 -3.04
CA GLY A 383 7.21 -13.31 -3.74
C GLY A 383 6.67 -12.02 -4.37
N GLY A 384 7.44 -11.44 -5.30
CA GLY A 384 6.98 -10.28 -6.08
C GLY A 384 5.62 -10.54 -6.74
N GLY A 385 4.78 -9.52 -6.87
CA GLY A 385 3.38 -9.64 -7.30
C GLY A 385 2.36 -9.80 -6.16
N ALA A 386 2.78 -10.26 -4.98
CA ALA A 386 1.89 -10.28 -3.82
C ALA A 386 1.68 -8.90 -3.19
N SER A 387 2.42 -7.88 -3.61
CA SER A 387 2.28 -6.54 -3.06
C SER A 387 0.87 -5.99 -3.29
N GLY A 388 0.26 -5.47 -2.23
CA GLY A 388 -1.10 -4.97 -2.17
C GLY A 388 -2.10 -6.01 -1.64
N SER A 389 -1.63 -7.20 -1.25
CA SER A 389 -2.48 -8.20 -0.59
C SER A 389 -2.98 -7.68 0.76
N LEU A 390 -4.26 -7.89 1.03
CA LEU A 390 -4.82 -7.61 2.35
C LEU A 390 -4.24 -8.56 3.39
N VAL A 391 -3.93 -8.00 4.56
CA VAL A 391 -3.54 -8.74 5.76
C VAL A 391 -4.63 -8.54 6.81
N SER A 392 -5.22 -9.64 7.28
CA SER A 392 -6.33 -9.62 8.23
C SER A 392 -6.10 -10.56 9.39
N ASP A 393 -6.65 -10.24 10.56
CA ASP A 393 -6.85 -11.23 11.62
C ASP A 393 -7.99 -12.21 11.26
N GLU A 394 -8.25 -13.17 12.15
CA GLU A 394 -9.30 -14.18 12.01
C GLU A 394 -10.72 -13.58 11.95
N GLN A 395 -10.93 -12.44 12.62
CA GLN A 395 -12.22 -11.76 12.72
C GLN A 395 -12.54 -10.93 11.47
N GLY A 396 -11.56 -10.73 10.59
CA GLY A 396 -11.70 -9.94 9.37
C GLY A 396 -11.28 -8.48 9.55
N ASN A 397 -10.56 -8.14 10.62
CA ASN A 397 -10.02 -6.81 10.82
C ASN A 397 -8.72 -6.65 10.03
N ILE A 398 -8.66 -5.60 9.22
CA ILE A 398 -7.52 -5.36 8.33
C ILE A 398 -6.39 -4.70 9.11
N LEU A 399 -5.25 -5.39 9.16
CA LEU A 399 -4.00 -4.86 9.69
C LEU A 399 -3.35 -3.86 8.70
N GLY A 400 -3.38 -4.19 7.41
CA GLY A 400 -2.76 -3.38 6.38
C GLY A 400 -2.53 -4.12 5.07
N LEU A 401 -1.62 -3.61 4.25
CA LEU A 401 -1.27 -4.18 2.95
C LEU A 401 0.12 -4.80 2.95
N TYR A 402 0.22 -6.06 2.53
CA TYR A 402 1.51 -6.70 2.31
C TYR A 402 2.31 -5.93 1.26
N ARG A 403 3.48 -5.42 1.66
CA ARG A 403 4.28 -4.49 0.86
C ARG A 403 5.49 -5.15 0.23
N MET A 404 6.32 -5.79 1.06
CA MET A 404 7.59 -6.40 0.65
C MET A 404 7.97 -7.58 1.55
N ARG A 405 9.09 -8.23 1.23
CA ARG A 405 9.61 -9.35 2.02
C ARG A 405 11.11 -9.32 2.24
N ASP A 406 11.49 -9.94 3.35
CA ASP A 406 12.79 -10.54 3.54
C ASP A 406 12.80 -11.95 2.96
N VAL A 407 13.57 -12.16 1.90
CA VAL A 407 13.60 -13.45 1.19
C VAL A 407 14.19 -14.57 2.05
N ASN A 408 15.16 -14.26 2.91
CA ASN A 408 15.91 -15.26 3.65
C ASN A 408 15.11 -15.79 4.83
N ASP A 409 14.58 -14.87 5.65
CA ASP A 409 13.87 -15.23 6.87
C ASP A 409 12.37 -15.45 6.63
N LYS A 410 11.89 -15.19 5.40
CA LYS A 410 10.47 -15.28 5.00
C LYS A 410 9.59 -14.35 5.85
N TRP A 411 10.12 -13.17 6.13
CA TRP A 411 9.41 -12.12 6.85
C TRP A 411 8.76 -11.13 5.89
N GLY A 412 7.63 -10.57 6.30
CA GLY A 412 6.75 -9.76 5.48
C GLY A 412 6.53 -8.43 6.13
N PHE A 413 6.63 -7.38 5.34
CA PHE A 413 6.36 -6.03 5.79
C PHE A 413 4.96 -5.64 5.35
N VAL A 414 4.17 -5.12 6.27
CA VAL A 414 2.78 -4.74 6.05
C VAL A 414 2.65 -3.24 6.28
N GLU A 415 2.14 -2.54 5.28
CA GLU A 415 1.85 -1.11 5.32
C GLU A 415 0.54 -0.86 6.08
N PRO A 416 0.57 -0.19 7.25
CA PRO A 416 -0.63 0.13 8.01
C PRO A 416 -1.49 1.17 7.30
N LEU A 417 -2.80 0.95 7.26
CA LEU A 417 -3.77 1.93 6.74
C LEU A 417 -3.98 3.12 7.68
N ARG A 418 -3.57 3.01 8.95
CA ARG A 418 -3.69 4.05 9.96
C ARG A 418 -2.64 3.89 11.05
N SER A 419 -2.35 4.99 11.73
CA SER A 419 -1.58 5.04 12.96
C SER A 419 -2.19 6.08 13.88
N GLU A 420 -2.29 5.81 15.18
CA GLU A 420 -2.76 6.79 16.16
C GLU A 420 -1.65 7.78 16.58
N GLY A 421 -0.42 7.53 16.12
CA GLY A 421 0.74 8.38 16.32
C GLY A 421 1.37 8.26 17.72
N MET A 422 2.64 8.65 17.79
CA MET A 422 3.39 8.71 19.04
C MET A 422 4.19 10.02 19.09
N TYR A 423 3.88 10.82 20.11
CA TYR A 423 4.42 12.15 20.31
C TYR A 423 5.12 12.24 21.67
N ILE A 424 6.33 12.79 21.67
CA ILE A 424 7.15 12.97 22.88
C ILE A 424 7.71 14.39 22.87
N ASN A 425 7.38 15.19 23.88
CA ASN A 425 7.85 16.57 24.00
C ASN A 425 7.58 17.40 22.73
N SER A 426 6.37 17.28 22.18
CA SER A 426 5.94 17.93 20.92
C SER A 426 6.72 17.50 19.67
N ARG A 427 7.48 16.40 19.72
CA ARG A 427 8.14 15.80 18.56
C ARG A 427 7.33 14.61 18.06
N ILE A 428 7.18 14.51 16.75
CA ILE A 428 6.59 13.33 16.10
C ILE A 428 7.63 12.21 16.08
N VAL A 429 7.42 11.14 16.84
CA VAL A 429 8.18 9.89 16.70
C VAL A 429 7.56 9.04 15.60
N VAL A 430 6.23 8.89 15.64
CA VAL A 430 5.42 8.24 14.60
C VAL A 430 4.23 9.14 14.28
N PRO A 431 3.94 9.43 12.99
CA PRO A 431 2.83 10.31 12.65
C PRO A 431 1.47 9.63 12.89
N LYS A 432 0.50 10.39 13.41
CA LYS A 432 -0.91 10.00 13.38
C LYS A 432 -1.48 10.19 11.98
N TYR A 433 -2.23 9.21 11.49
CA TYR A 433 -2.96 9.29 10.24
C TYR A 433 -4.03 8.21 10.11
N ASP A 434 -5.00 8.44 9.20
CA ASP A 434 -5.86 7.39 8.65
C ASP A 434 -6.01 7.63 7.14
N LEU A 435 -5.52 6.71 6.31
CA LEU A 435 -5.52 6.86 4.85
C LEU A 435 -6.94 6.80 4.27
N ILE A 436 -7.89 6.20 4.99
CA ILE A 436 -9.27 6.05 4.58
C ILE A 436 -10.14 7.19 5.11
N LYS A 437 -10.28 7.30 6.44
CA LYS A 437 -11.14 8.30 7.10
C LYS A 437 -10.51 9.69 7.16
N GLY A 438 -9.18 9.76 7.23
CA GLY A 438 -8.47 10.96 7.64
C GLY A 438 -8.33 11.04 9.17
N ALA A 439 -7.28 11.72 9.62
CA ALA A 439 -7.08 12.07 11.02
C ALA A 439 -7.09 13.60 11.21
N VAL A 440 -7.26 14.05 12.45
CA VAL A 440 -7.14 15.48 12.79
C VAL A 440 -5.80 16.01 12.30
N GLY A 441 -5.84 17.08 11.50
CA GLY A 441 -4.65 17.70 10.93
C GLY A 441 -4.14 17.10 9.62
N GLN A 442 -4.70 15.99 9.16
CA GLN A 442 -4.38 15.40 7.86
C GLN A 442 -4.95 16.26 6.72
N VAL A 443 -4.15 16.52 5.69
CA VAL A 443 -4.55 17.40 4.57
C VAL A 443 -5.27 16.66 3.44
N SER A 444 -5.14 15.34 3.36
CA SER A 444 -5.87 14.52 2.39
C SER A 444 -6.06 13.07 2.87
N SER A 445 -7.23 12.50 2.59
CA SER A 445 -7.61 11.10 2.82
C SER A 445 -8.51 10.62 1.68
N TYR A 446 -8.76 9.31 1.59
CA TYR A 446 -9.75 8.77 0.65
C TYR A 446 -11.14 9.42 0.85
N LYS A 447 -11.62 9.50 2.10
CA LYS A 447 -12.90 10.14 2.46
C LYS A 447 -12.94 11.60 2.03
N GLN A 448 -11.89 12.38 2.34
CA GLN A 448 -11.80 13.79 1.94
C GLN A 448 -11.82 13.95 0.40
N GLN A 449 -11.19 13.03 -0.33
CA GLN A 449 -11.26 13.03 -1.80
C GLN A 449 -12.66 12.75 -2.31
N LEU A 450 -13.36 11.80 -1.72
CA LEU A 450 -14.72 11.45 -2.09
C LEU A 450 -15.69 12.58 -1.77
N GLU A 451 -15.59 13.21 -0.60
CA GLU A 451 -16.38 14.38 -0.23
C GLU A 451 -16.12 15.58 -1.15
N LYS A 452 -14.86 15.77 -1.60
CA LYS A 452 -14.49 16.86 -2.52
C LYS A 452 -15.05 16.66 -3.92
N PHE A 453 -14.88 15.48 -4.51
CA PHE A 453 -15.17 15.24 -5.93
C PHE A 453 -16.51 14.58 -6.18
N HIS A 454 -17.08 13.92 -5.17
CA HIS A 454 -18.35 13.20 -5.25
C HIS A 454 -19.23 13.45 -3.99
N PRO A 455 -19.55 14.71 -3.63
CA PRO A 455 -20.15 15.09 -2.35
C PRO A 455 -21.50 14.44 -2.03
N ASN A 456 -22.25 14.02 -3.06
CA ASN A 456 -23.57 13.41 -2.92
C ASN A 456 -23.57 11.91 -3.21
N MET A 457 -22.40 11.30 -3.43
CA MET A 457 -22.29 9.89 -3.75
C MET A 457 -22.34 9.07 -2.48
N GLU A 458 -23.36 8.22 -2.38
CA GLU A 458 -23.38 7.18 -1.38
C GLU A 458 -22.54 5.99 -1.88
N THR A 459 -21.67 5.49 -1.01
CA THR A 459 -20.77 4.37 -1.29
C THR A 459 -20.88 3.26 -0.25
N PHE A 460 -20.34 2.09 -0.56
CA PHE A 460 -20.23 0.96 0.35
C PHE A 460 -19.59 1.33 1.69
N LEU A 461 -18.51 2.10 1.69
CA LEU A 461 -17.87 2.53 2.93
C LEU A 461 -18.64 3.64 3.63
N SER A 462 -19.32 4.53 2.89
CA SER A 462 -20.15 5.59 3.48
C SER A 462 -21.25 5.04 4.38
N ARG A 463 -21.88 3.95 3.95
CA ARG A 463 -22.91 3.22 4.69
C ARG A 463 -22.38 2.43 5.89
N ARG A 464 -21.05 2.29 6.02
CA ARG A 464 -20.39 1.43 7.01
C ARG A 464 -19.57 2.19 8.05
N GLY A 465 -19.97 3.43 8.32
CA GLY A 465 -19.41 4.18 9.44
C GLY A 465 -18.22 5.04 9.05
N TRP A 466 -18.40 5.91 8.04
CA TRP A 466 -17.53 7.08 7.86
C TRP A 466 -17.38 7.96 9.10
N ASN A 467 -18.34 7.88 10.02
CA ASN A 467 -18.48 8.70 11.20
C ASN A 467 -18.01 7.99 12.46
#